data_AF-F8WDX2-F1
#
_entry.id   AF-F8WDX2-F1
#
_cell.length_a   1.000
_cell.length_b   1.000
_cell.length_c   1.000
_cell.angle_alpha   90.00
_cell.angle_beta   90.00
_cell.angle_gamma   90.00
#
_symmetry.space_group_name_H-M   'P 1'
#
loop_
_entity.id
_entity.type
_entity.pdbx_description
1 polymer ?
#
loop_
_entity_poly.entity_id
_entity_poly.type
_entity_poly.pdbx_seq_one_letter_code
_entity_poly.pdbx_strand_id
1 'polypeptide(L)' 'MAWSLGSWLGGCLLVSALGMVPPPENVRMNSVNFKNILQWESPAFAKGNLTFTAQYLSHYWTPWNASRSTC' A
#
# COMPACT_ATOMS: atom_id res chain seq x y z
N MET A 1 -36.50 -21.33 15.92
CA MET A 1 -36.24 -20.28 14.90
C MET A 1 -35.28 -19.23 15.47
N ALA A 2 -34.03 -19.61 15.76
CA ALA A 2 -33.04 -18.70 16.36
C ALA A 2 -31.59 -18.98 15.92
N TRP A 3 -31.38 -19.97 15.04
CA TRP A 3 -30.05 -20.43 14.63
C TRP A 3 -29.61 -19.81 13.29
N SER A 4 -30.54 -19.18 12.57
CA SER A 4 -30.32 -18.59 11.25
C SER A 4 -29.76 -17.17 11.26
N LEU A 5 -29.81 -16.45 12.39
CA LEU A 5 -29.34 -15.06 12.49
C LEU A 5 -27.84 -14.94 12.83
N GLY A 6 -27.29 -15.86 13.63
CA GLY A 6 -25.86 -15.84 14.00
C GLY A 6 -24.91 -16.19 12.85
N SER A 7 -25.39 -17.00 11.89
CA SER A 7 -24.57 -17.45 10.76
C SER A 7 -24.41 -16.38 9.66
N TRP A 8 -25.26 -15.36 9.64
CA TRP A 8 -25.20 -14.31 8.60
C TRP A 8 -24.16 -13.22 8.91
N LEU A 9 -23.98 -12.89 10.20
CA LEU A 9 -22.98 -11.90 10.62
C LEU A 9 -21.54 -12.43 10.52
N GLY A 10 -21.33 -13.74 10.70
CA GLY A 10 -20.01 -14.37 10.59
C GLY A 10 -19.48 -14.43 9.16
N GLY A 11 -20.35 -14.57 8.16
CA GLY A 11 -19.95 -14.60 6.75
C GLY A 11 -19.45 -13.25 6.23
N CYS A 12 -20.05 -12.14 6.68
CA CYS A 12 -19.67 -10.80 6.23
C CYS A 12 -18.32 -10.34 6.77
N LEU A 13 -17.90 -10.79 7.96
CA LEU A 13 -16.62 -10.41 8.56
C LEU A 13 -15.40 -11.07 7.87
N LEU A 14 -15.58 -12.26 7.27
CA LEU A 14 -14.49 -12.99 6.60
C LEU A 14 -14.13 -12.42 5.21
N VAL A 15 -15.04 -11.66 4.58
CA VAL A 15 -14.84 -11.12 3.22
C VAL A 15 -13.91 -9.90 3.21
N SER A 16 -13.81 -9.16 4.31
CA SER A 16 -13.10 -7.88 4.35
C SER A 16 -11.57 -7.96 4.25
N ALA A 17 -10.97 -9.15 4.35
CA ALA A 17 -9.52 -9.31 4.36
C ALA A 17 -8.89 -9.78 3.02
N LEU A 18 -9.71 -10.20 2.05
CA LEU A 18 -9.22 -10.90 0.84
C LEU A 18 -8.71 -9.99 -0.30
N GLY A 19 -8.74 -8.66 -0.13
CA GLY A 19 -8.48 -7.70 -1.23
C GLY A 19 -7.36 -6.69 -1.01
N MET A 20 -6.57 -6.78 0.06
CA MET A 20 -5.55 -5.78 0.35
C MET A 20 -4.26 -6.08 -0.43
N VAL A 21 -3.83 -5.13 -1.28
CA VAL A 21 -2.56 -5.22 -2.00
C VAL A 21 -1.43 -4.93 -1.02
N PRO A 22 -0.42 -5.83 -0.90
CA PRO A 22 0.66 -5.62 0.06
C PRO A 22 1.54 -4.42 -0.36
N PRO A 23 1.94 -3.55 0.58
CA PRO A 23 2.89 -2.47 0.29
C PRO A 23 4.29 -3.05 -0.01
N PRO A 24 5.13 -2.34 -0.77
CA PRO A 24 6.51 -2.76 -1.01
C PRO A 24 7.34 -2.72 0.29
N GLU A 25 8.27 -3.66 0.41
CA GLU A 25 9.11 -3.79 1.60
C GLU A 25 10.45 -3.05 1.41
N ASN A 26 11.06 -2.63 2.52
CA ASN A 26 12.42 -2.09 2.57
C ASN A 26 12.70 -0.96 1.54
N VAL A 27 11.76 -0.02 1.40
CA VAL A 27 11.90 1.11 0.48
C VAL A 27 13.07 1.99 0.91
N ARG A 28 14.08 2.09 0.05
CA ARG A 28 15.34 2.78 0.31
C ARG A 28 15.72 3.68 -0.85
N MET A 29 16.37 4.78 -0.50
CA MET A 29 16.90 5.72 -1.48
C MET A 29 18.42 5.59 -1.52
N ASN A 30 18.96 5.17 -2.67
CA ASN A 30 20.40 5.08 -2.88
C ASN A 30 20.85 6.19 -3.83
N SER A 31 21.72 7.08 -3.34
CA SER A 31 22.24 8.20 -4.13
C SER A 31 23.76 8.16 -4.15
N VAL A 32 24.35 7.93 -5.33
CA VAL A 32 25.79 7.94 -5.55
C VAL A 32 26.09 8.89 -6.71
N ASN A 33 26.95 9.90 -6.51
CA ASN A 33 27.30 10.90 -7.52
C ASN A 33 26.07 11.56 -8.17
N PHE A 34 25.11 12.02 -7.37
CA PHE A 34 23.84 12.61 -7.81
C PHE A 34 22.92 11.68 -8.61
N LYS A 35 23.27 10.41 -8.78
CA LYS A 35 22.39 9.39 -9.34
C LYS A 35 21.53 8.80 -8.25
N ASN A 36 20.26 9.19 -8.22
CA ASN A 36 19.32 8.79 -7.19
C ASN A 36 18.43 7.63 -7.68
N ILE A 37 18.52 6.48 -7.02
CA ILE A 37 17.82 5.25 -7.38
C ILE A 37 16.94 4.85 -6.18
N LEU A 38 15.62 4.86 -6.40
CA LEU A 38 14.65 4.31 -5.46
C LEU A 38 14.65 2.79 -5.61
N GLN A 39 14.91 2.09 -4.50
CA GLN A 39 14.98 0.63 -4.43
C GLN A 39 13.94 0.13 -3.43
N TRP A 40 13.34 -1.02 -3.73
CA TRP A 40 12.40 -1.69 -2.84
C TRP A 40 12.45 -3.19 -3.08
N GLU A 41 12.02 -3.95 -2.09
CA GLU A 41 11.89 -5.39 -2.14
C GLU A 41 10.42 -5.78 -2.40
N SER A 42 10.22 -6.92 -3.06
CA SER A 42 8.87 -7.43 -3.30
C SER A 42 8.31 -8.00 -2.00
N PRO A 43 7.05 -7.72 -1.67
CA PRO A 43 6.47 -8.21 -0.42
C PRO A 43 6.35 -9.74 -0.42
N ALA A 44 6.52 -10.34 0.76
CA ALA A 44 6.52 -11.80 0.91
C ALA A 44 5.21 -12.48 0.46
N PHE A 45 4.09 -11.73 0.42
CA PHE A 45 2.75 -12.24 0.11
C PHE A 45 2.11 -11.57 -1.12
N ALA A 46 2.89 -11.29 -2.16
CA ALA A 46 2.37 -10.80 -3.43
C ALA A 46 1.46 -11.85 -4.10
N LYS A 47 0.14 -11.64 -4.06
CA LYS A 47 -0.84 -12.51 -4.74
C LYS A 47 -1.01 -12.06 -6.19
N GLY A 48 -0.06 -12.44 -7.06
CA GLY A 48 -0.08 -12.15 -8.50
C GLY A 48 0.95 -11.11 -8.96
N ASN A 49 0.81 -10.62 -10.21
CA ASN A 49 1.73 -9.64 -10.80
C ASN A 49 1.49 -8.25 -10.19
N LEU A 50 2.48 -7.72 -9.48
CA LEU A 50 2.43 -6.38 -8.90
C LEU A 50 3.15 -5.37 -9.80
N THR A 51 2.50 -4.24 -10.04
CA THR A 51 3.10 -3.08 -10.70
C THR A 51 3.19 -1.95 -9.69
N PHE A 52 4.40 -1.43 -9.49
CA PHE A 52 4.66 -0.33 -8.56
C PHE A 52 4.79 0.99 -9.30
N THR A 53 4.29 2.07 -8.67
CA THR A 53 4.42 3.43 -9.18
C THR A 53 5.29 4.24 -8.23
N ALA A 54 6.36 4.84 -8.74
CA ALA A 54 7.20 5.75 -7.98
C ALA A 54 6.72 7.20 -8.16
N GLN A 55 6.64 7.96 -7.07
CA GLN A 55 6.35 9.39 -7.08
C GLN A 55 7.46 10.15 -6.38
N TYR A 56 7.73 11.38 -6.83
CA TYR A 56 8.74 12.26 -6.24
C TYR A 56 8.12 13.62 -5.95
N LEU A 57 8.27 14.08 -4.70
CA LEU A 57 7.82 15.39 -4.26
C LEU A 57 9.00 16.15 -3.68
N SER A 58 9.21 17.38 -4.16
CA SER A 58 10.16 18.32 -3.56
C SER A 58 9.43 19.18 -2.54
N HIS A 59 9.90 19.16 -1.29
CA HIS A 59 9.31 19.92 -0.17
C HIS A 59 9.21 21.42 -0.47
N TYR A 60 10.13 21.96 -1.28
CA TYR A 60 10.15 23.38 -1.62
C TYR A 60 9.07 23.81 -2.63
N TRP A 61 8.44 22.85 -3.33
CA TRP A 61 7.52 23.14 -4.43
C TRP A 61 6.11 22.55 -4.23
N THR A 62 5.84 21.91 -3.08
CA THR A 62 4.48 21.50 -2.74
C THR A 62 3.76 22.60 -1.99
N PRO A 63 2.62 23.12 -2.50
CA PRO A 63 1.73 23.95 -1.70
C PRO A 63 1.38 23.22 -0.40
N TRP A 64 1.34 23.91 0.75
CA TRP A 64 1.06 23.29 2.06
C TRP A 64 -0.29 22.54 2.12
N ASN A 65 -1.18 22.78 1.16
CA ASN A 65 -2.45 22.08 0.99
C ASN A 65 -2.34 20.73 0.27
N ALA A 66 -1.23 20.44 -0.41
CA ALA A 66 -1.02 19.20 -1.17
C ALA A 66 -0.41 18.07 -0.33
N SER A 67 0.33 18.39 0.73
CA SER A 67 0.97 17.39 1.62
C SER A 67 -0.01 16.64 2.52
N ARG A 68 -1.25 17.13 2.66
CA ARG A 68 -2.31 16.49 3.45
C ARG A 68 -3.21 15.53 2.64
N SER A 69 -2.92 15.37 1.35
CA SER A 69 -3.79 14.67 0.39
C SER A 69 -3.24 13.33 -0.08
N THR A 70 -2.28 12.75 0.64
CA THR A 70 -1.74 11.43 0.31
C THR A 70 -2.33 10.40 1.27
N CYS A 71 -2.87 9.34 0.66
CA CYS A 71 -3.74 8.32 1.25
C CYS A 71 -3.16 7.57 2.45
#